data_AF-A0A523KHL5-F1
#
_entry.id   AF-A0A523KHL5-F1
#
_cell.length_a   1.000
_cell.length_b   1.000
_cell.length_c   1.000
_cell.angle_alpha   90.00
_cell.angle_beta   90.00
_cell.angle_gamma   90.00
#
_symmetry.space_group_name_H-M   'P 1'
#
loop_
_entity.id
_entity.type
_entity.pdbx_description
1 polymer ?
#
loop_
_entity_poly.entity_id
_entity_poly.type
_entity_poly.pdbx_seq_one_letter_code
_entity_poly.pdbx_strand_id
1 'polypeptide(L)'
;MVVVSSLMLAAILGFAAHRASVCTVKAVAEVVSTGRGYMFLSFLKTVLWVMAITIPFMWWLPEAHGAQRSWGISTSVLLGGFLFGMGAALNKGCAFSTLSRLGDGQLSMLVTLAGFCTGIYAHTQLSAAYTLPHATLLEPALTTSNTWTIALVGALWIWVIREGSRLWRSRRRHTPWWQLMRADRYRLSDERAQARVAPCGHTGARTP
;
A
#
# COMPACT_ATOMS: atom_id res chain seq x y z
N MET A 1 -10.24 -26.92 7.51
CA MET A 1 -10.87 -25.90 6.63
C MET A 1 -10.20 -24.54 6.80
N VAL A 2 -10.12 -23.98 8.01
CA VAL A 2 -9.50 -22.67 8.28
C VAL A 2 -8.07 -22.54 7.73
N VAL A 3 -7.19 -23.52 7.98
CA VAL A 3 -5.79 -23.48 7.50
C VAL A 3 -5.70 -23.42 5.98
N VAL A 4 -6.52 -24.20 5.27
CA VAL A 4 -6.54 -24.21 3.79
C VAL A 4 -7.02 -22.87 3.26
N SER A 5 -8.09 -22.31 3.84
CA SER A 5 -8.58 -20.99 3.49
C SER A 5 -7.53 -19.90 3.72
N SER A 6 -6.84 -19.93 4.86
CA SER A 6 -5.74 -19.00 5.16
C SER A 6 -4.57 -19.14 4.20
N LEU A 7 -4.18 -20.38 3.85
CA LEU A 7 -3.11 -20.62 2.86
C LEU A 7 -3.50 -20.11 1.47
N MET A 8 -4.74 -20.33 1.02
CA MET A 8 -5.22 -19.79 -0.26
C MET A 8 -5.20 -18.26 -0.28
N LEU A 9 -5.69 -17.62 0.79
CA LEU A 9 -5.66 -16.16 0.93
C LEU A 9 -4.24 -15.61 0.93
N ALA A 10 -3.32 -16.26 1.67
CA ALA A 10 -1.91 -15.89 1.71
C ALA A 10 -1.24 -16.04 0.34
N ALA A 11 -1.53 -17.11 -0.39
CA ALA A 11 -1.01 -17.33 -1.74
C ALA A 11 -1.50 -16.27 -2.73
N ILE A 12 -2.79 -15.92 -2.68
CA ILE A 12 -3.38 -14.87 -3.53
C ILE A 12 -2.75 -13.51 -3.21
N LEU A 13 -2.61 -13.18 -1.92
CA LEU A 13 -2.00 -11.92 -1.48
C LEU A 13 -0.52 -11.84 -1.87
N GLY A 14 0.22 -12.94 -1.72
CA GLY A 14 1.62 -13.04 -2.13
C GLY A 14 1.79 -12.88 -3.64
N PHE A 15 0.96 -13.55 -4.44
CA PHE A 15 0.98 -13.43 -5.90
C PHE A 15 0.64 -11.99 -6.35
N ALA A 16 -0.37 -11.37 -5.73
CA ALA A 16 -0.74 -9.99 -5.99
C ALA A 16 0.39 -9.02 -5.62
N ALA A 17 1.01 -9.18 -4.44
CA ALA A 17 2.12 -8.35 -4.00
C ALA A 17 3.34 -8.46 -4.93
N HIS A 18 3.67 -9.68 -5.36
CA HIS A 18 4.77 -9.93 -6.29
C HIS A 18 4.56 -9.21 -7.64
N ARG A 19 3.34 -9.24 -8.20
CA ARG A 19 3.04 -8.56 -9.48
C ARG A 19 2.79 -7.06 -9.36
N ALA A 20 2.31 -6.57 -8.21
CA ALA A 20 1.97 -5.17 -8.03
C ALA A 20 3.22 -4.27 -7.90
N SER A 21 4.35 -4.79 -7.38
CA SER A 21 5.62 -4.06 -7.20
C SER A 21 5.50 -2.67 -6.53
N VAL A 22 4.42 -2.45 -5.76
CA VAL A 22 4.16 -1.18 -5.09
C VAL A 22 4.85 -1.21 -3.74
N CYS A 23 5.96 -0.47 -3.62
CA CYS A 23 6.60 -0.24 -2.35
C CYS A 23 6.51 1.26 -2.00
N THR A 24 6.08 1.55 -0.78
CA THR A 24 5.95 2.92 -0.27
C THR A 24 7.27 3.68 -0.39
N VAL A 25 8.40 3.00 -0.16
CA VAL A 25 9.76 3.54 -0.31
C VAL A 25 10.01 4.05 -1.73
N LYS A 26 9.64 3.30 -2.77
CA LYS A 26 9.83 3.72 -4.16
C LYS A 26 8.89 4.87 -4.52
N ALA A 27 7.65 4.84 -4.02
CA ALA A 27 6.71 5.94 -4.22
C ALA A 27 7.24 7.24 -3.57
N VAL A 28 7.85 7.17 -2.39
CA VAL A 28 8.49 8.31 -1.74
C VAL A 28 9.74 8.75 -2.51
N ALA A 29 10.59 7.81 -2.95
CA ALA A 29 11.77 8.13 -3.73
C ALA A 29 11.44 8.82 -5.06
N GLU A 30 10.37 8.41 -5.74
CA GLU A 30 9.84 9.05 -6.95
C GLU A 30 9.40 10.50 -6.67
N VAL A 31 8.61 10.70 -5.60
CA VAL A 31 8.16 12.04 -5.17
C VAL A 31 9.35 12.95 -4.87
N VAL A 32 10.36 12.45 -4.16
CA VAL A 32 11.54 13.24 -3.76
C VAL A 32 12.46 13.53 -4.95
N SER A 33 12.65 12.58 -5.86
CA SER A 33 13.60 12.74 -6.98
C SER A 33 13.03 13.48 -8.17
N THR A 34 11.76 13.22 -8.53
CA THR A 34 11.14 13.77 -9.75
C THR A 34 10.13 14.88 -9.48
N GLY A 35 9.74 15.08 -8.21
CA GLY A 35 8.66 15.98 -7.82
C GLY A 35 7.27 15.52 -8.30
N ARG A 36 7.16 14.34 -8.92
CA ARG A 36 5.90 13.77 -9.40
C ARG A 36 5.45 12.68 -8.42
N GLY A 37 4.20 12.74 -7.98
CA GLY A 37 3.62 11.82 -7.00
C GLY A 37 2.54 10.90 -7.55
N TYR A 38 2.64 10.52 -8.83
CA TYR A 38 1.56 9.76 -9.48
C TYR A 38 1.40 8.35 -8.87
N MET A 39 2.50 7.72 -8.46
CA MET A 39 2.48 6.41 -7.80
C MET A 39 1.90 6.52 -6.38
N PHE A 40 2.25 7.57 -5.65
CA PHE A 40 1.70 7.85 -4.32
C PHE A 40 0.19 8.13 -4.37
N LEU A 41 -0.28 8.91 -5.36
CA LEU A 41 -1.70 9.19 -5.57
C LEU A 41 -2.51 7.93 -5.88
N SER A 42 -1.93 7.01 -6.66
CA SER A 42 -2.56 5.72 -6.96
C SER A 42 -2.69 4.87 -5.69
N PHE A 43 -1.64 4.81 -4.86
CA PHE A 43 -1.69 4.14 -3.56
C PHE A 43 -2.74 4.77 -2.64
N LEU A 44 -2.74 6.10 -2.48
CA LEU A 44 -3.72 6.82 -1.68
C LEU A 44 -5.15 6.55 -2.17
N LYS A 45 -5.35 6.48 -3.47
CA LYS A 45 -6.64 6.12 -4.06
C LYS A 45 -7.06 4.70 -3.69
N THR A 46 -6.16 3.73 -3.73
CA THR A 46 -6.48 2.35 -3.30
C THR A 46 -6.83 2.29 -1.82
N VAL A 47 -6.09 3.02 -0.96
CA VAL A 47 -6.41 3.13 0.47
C VAL A 47 -7.79 3.75 0.66
N LEU A 48 -8.10 4.82 -0.06
CA LEU A 48 -9.43 5.46 -0.03
C LEU A 48 -10.54 4.50 -0.46
N TRP A 49 -10.31 3.67 -1.49
CA TRP A 49 -11.27 2.64 -1.91
C TRP A 49 -11.48 1.57 -0.84
N VAL A 50 -10.41 1.08 -0.22
CA VAL A 50 -10.50 0.11 0.88
C VAL A 50 -11.29 0.72 2.03
N MET A 51 -10.95 1.94 2.44
CA MET A 51 -11.65 2.69 3.49
C MET A 51 -13.14 2.89 3.16
N ALA A 52 -13.47 3.22 1.90
CA ALA A 52 -14.85 3.38 1.44
C ALA A 52 -15.70 2.13 1.67
N ILE A 53 -15.10 0.95 1.45
CA ILE A 53 -15.79 -0.34 1.57
C ILE A 53 -15.79 -0.82 3.02
N THR A 54 -14.68 -0.68 3.75
CA THR A 54 -14.56 -1.19 5.11
C THR A 54 -15.37 -0.39 6.12
N ILE A 55 -15.50 0.93 5.98
CA ILE A 55 -16.26 1.77 6.93
C ILE A 55 -17.75 1.38 7.03
N PRO A 56 -18.52 1.26 5.94
CA PRO A 56 -19.93 0.85 6.03
C PRO A 56 -20.07 -0.62 6.42
N PHE A 57 -19.14 -1.49 6.00
CA PHE A 57 -19.11 -2.87 6.47
C PHE A 57 -18.92 -2.94 7.99
N MET A 58 -18.09 -2.04 8.54
CA MET A 58 -17.86 -1.92 9.98
C MET A 58 -19.11 -1.53 10.76
N TRP A 59 -20.00 -0.77 10.13
CA TRP A 59 -21.26 -0.38 10.76
C TRP A 59 -22.29 -1.51 10.75
N TRP A 60 -22.26 -2.37 9.73
CA TRP A 60 -23.22 -3.46 9.58
C TRP A 60 -22.90 -4.72 10.40
N LEU A 61 -21.63 -4.99 10.75
CA LEU A 61 -21.23 -6.18 11.52
C LEU A 61 -20.40 -5.88 12.78
N PRO A 62 -20.96 -5.21 13.82
CA PRO A 62 -20.25 -4.85 15.05
C PRO A 62 -19.43 -5.99 15.69
N GLU A 63 -19.97 -7.21 15.67
CA GLU A 63 -19.42 -8.41 16.31
C GLU A 63 -18.13 -8.95 15.65
N ALA A 64 -17.87 -8.61 14.38
CA ALA A 64 -16.66 -9.05 13.69
C ALA A 64 -15.43 -8.16 14.00
N HIS A 65 -15.62 -7.05 14.72
CA HIS A 65 -14.61 -6.01 14.93
C HIS A 65 -13.81 -6.13 16.22
N GLY A 66 -14.17 -7.05 17.13
CA GLY A 66 -13.45 -7.25 18.40
C GLY A 66 -11.95 -7.56 18.25
N ALA A 67 -11.49 -7.92 17.04
CA ALA A 67 -10.10 -8.21 16.72
C ALA A 67 -9.32 -7.05 16.08
N GLN A 68 -9.95 -5.92 15.72
CA GLN A 68 -9.26 -4.75 15.17
C GLN A 68 -8.65 -3.94 16.32
N ARG A 69 -7.54 -4.45 16.85
CA ARG A 69 -6.75 -3.79 17.89
C ARG A 69 -5.97 -2.64 17.22
N SER A 70 -6.51 -1.42 17.27
CA SER A 70 -5.81 -0.20 16.85
C SER A 70 -4.70 0.10 17.86
N TRP A 71 -3.46 0.06 17.40
CA TRP A 71 -2.33 0.48 18.23
C TRP A 71 -2.32 2.00 18.28
N GLY A 72 -2.46 2.57 19.48
CA GLY A 72 -2.30 4.01 19.70
C GLY A 72 -0.95 4.53 19.22
N ILE A 73 -0.94 5.80 18.81
CA ILE A 73 0.30 6.48 18.39
C ILE A 73 1.14 6.70 19.65
N SER A 74 2.21 5.92 19.79
CA SER A 74 3.20 6.07 20.84
C SER A 74 4.53 6.56 20.25
N THR A 75 5.37 7.18 21.08
CA THR A 75 6.71 7.62 20.70
C THR A 75 7.58 6.47 20.21
N SER A 76 7.40 5.26 20.78
CA SER A 76 8.08 4.05 20.33
C SER A 76 7.69 3.64 18.90
N VAL A 77 6.42 3.80 18.54
CA VAL A 77 5.92 3.51 17.18
C VAL A 77 6.47 4.50 16.17
N LEU A 78 6.53 5.79 16.53
CA LEU A 78 7.13 6.82 15.68
C LEU A 78 8.63 6.58 15.47
N LEU A 79 9.37 6.29 16.55
CA LEU A 79 10.79 6.00 16.47
C LEU A 79 11.08 4.71 15.69
N GLY A 80 10.31 3.65 15.92
CA GLY A 80 10.42 2.39 15.20
C GLY A 80 10.10 2.56 13.71
N GLY A 81 9.05 3.31 13.37
CA GLY A 81 8.70 3.64 11.98
C GLY A 81 9.78 4.45 11.27
N PHE A 82 10.40 5.42 11.97
CA PHE A 82 11.51 6.20 11.43
C PHE A 82 12.76 5.34 11.18
N LEU A 83 13.16 4.52 12.16
CA LEU A 83 14.29 3.59 12.02
C LEU A 83 14.05 2.56 10.90
N PHE A 84 12.83 2.01 10.81
CA PHE A 84 12.45 1.11 9.74
C PHE A 84 12.51 1.79 8.36
N GLY A 85 12.01 3.01 8.25
CA GLY A 85 12.09 3.82 7.03
C GLY A 85 13.53 4.11 6.61
N MET A 86 14.40 4.45 7.56
CA MET A 86 15.83 4.65 7.31
C MET A 86 16.50 3.37 6.81
N GLY A 87 16.25 2.23 7.47
CA GLY A 87 16.75 0.93 7.03
C GLY A 87 16.27 0.57 5.62
N ALA A 88 15.01 0.87 5.29
CA ALA A 88 14.45 0.63 3.97
C ALA A 88 15.08 1.52 2.88
N ALA A 89 15.43 2.78 3.22
CA ALA A 89 16.16 3.68 2.34
C ALA A 89 17.58 3.17 2.05
N LEU A 90 18.30 2.69 3.07
CA LEU A 90 19.63 2.10 2.93
C LEU A 90 19.60 0.82 2.08
N ASN A 91 18.60 -0.04 2.30
CA ASN A 91 18.40 -1.27 1.54
C ASN A 91 17.89 -1.01 0.11
N LYS A 92 17.46 0.21 -0.21
CA LYS A 92 16.82 0.60 -1.48
C LYS A 92 15.64 -0.29 -1.86
N GLY A 93 14.90 -0.76 -0.86
CA GLY A 93 13.84 -1.75 -1.02
C GLY A 93 12.96 -1.88 0.22
N CYS A 94 11.75 -2.43 0.02
CA CYS A 94 10.89 -2.85 1.12
C CYS A 94 11.06 -4.36 1.39
N ALA A 95 10.50 -4.84 2.50
CA ALA A 95 10.55 -6.26 2.89
C ALA A 95 10.13 -7.22 1.77
N PHE A 96 9.06 -6.90 1.02
CA PHE A 96 8.60 -7.74 -0.10
C PHE A 96 9.59 -7.78 -1.27
N SER A 97 10.20 -6.65 -1.63
CA SER A 97 11.19 -6.61 -2.71
C SER A 97 12.49 -7.29 -2.31
N THR A 98 12.85 -7.25 -1.03
CA THR A 98 14.00 -8.00 -0.49
C THR A 98 13.76 -9.49 -0.59
N LEU A 99 12.56 -9.95 -0.23
CA LEU A 99 12.18 -11.36 -0.34
C LEU A 99 12.18 -11.85 -1.80
N SER A 100 11.65 -11.05 -2.74
CA SER A 100 11.66 -11.44 -4.15
C SER A 100 13.09 -11.54 -4.72
N ARG A 101 13.95 -10.56 -4.42
CA ARG A 101 15.37 -10.59 -4.82
C ARG A 101 16.15 -11.76 -4.24
N LEU A 102 15.81 -12.15 -3.01
CA LEU A 102 16.37 -13.33 -2.38
C LEU A 102 15.94 -14.60 -3.13
N GLY A 103 14.66 -14.70 -3.53
CA GLY A 103 14.15 -15.77 -4.40
C GLY A 103 14.82 -15.82 -5.78
N ASP A 104 15.20 -14.66 -6.32
CA ASP A 104 15.96 -14.54 -7.58
C ASP A 104 17.46 -14.90 -7.43
N GLY A 105 17.92 -15.30 -6.24
CA GLY A 105 19.29 -15.76 -5.98
C GLY A 105 20.27 -14.70 -5.45
N GLN A 106 19.81 -13.49 -5.09
CA GLN A 106 20.67 -12.48 -4.46
C GLN A 106 20.90 -12.80 -2.99
N LEU A 107 21.88 -13.64 -2.69
CA LEU A 107 22.22 -14.07 -1.32
C LEU A 107 22.62 -12.90 -0.40
N SER A 108 23.06 -11.76 -0.94
CA SER A 108 23.34 -10.55 -0.15
C SER A 108 22.09 -10.06 0.62
N MET A 109 20.89 -10.36 0.13
CA MET A 109 19.63 -10.03 0.82
C MET A 109 19.40 -10.88 2.08
N LEU A 110 20.07 -12.03 2.24
CA LEU A 110 19.97 -12.84 3.47
C LEU A 110 20.42 -12.05 4.70
N VAL A 111 21.47 -11.24 4.57
CA VAL A 111 22.00 -10.44 5.69
C VAL A 111 20.95 -9.42 6.12
N THR A 112 20.26 -8.78 5.17
CA THR A 112 19.20 -7.81 5.48
C THR A 112 17.98 -8.48 6.14
N LEU A 113 17.63 -9.68 5.68
CA LEU A 113 16.54 -10.46 6.25
C LEU A 113 16.89 -10.96 7.66
N ALA A 114 18.13 -11.43 7.86
CA ALA A 114 18.65 -11.82 9.17
C ALA A 114 18.63 -10.63 10.13
N GLY A 115 19.10 -9.46 9.70
CA GLY A 115 19.04 -8.21 10.46
C GLY A 115 17.62 -7.85 10.88
N PHE A 116 16.65 -7.96 9.96
CA PHE A 116 15.24 -7.74 10.25
C PHE A 116 14.68 -8.72 11.29
N CYS A 117 14.96 -10.02 11.14
CA CYS A 117 14.56 -11.06 12.09
C CYS A 117 15.20 -10.85 13.47
N THR A 118 16.49 -10.52 13.53
CA THR A 118 17.18 -10.22 14.80
C THR A 118 16.64 -8.97 15.46
N GLY A 119 16.26 -7.94 14.69
CA GLY A 119 15.64 -6.74 15.21
C GLY A 119 14.28 -7.00 15.83
N ILE A 120 13.44 -7.82 15.18
CA ILE A 120 12.16 -8.27 15.76
C ILE A 120 12.41 -9.06 17.03
N TYR A 121 13.33 -10.03 17.01
CA TYR A 121 13.66 -10.83 18.19
C TYR A 121 14.15 -9.96 19.35
N ALA A 122 15.08 -9.04 19.10
CA ALA A 122 15.56 -8.10 20.10
C ALA A 122 14.43 -7.24 20.66
N HIS A 123 13.54 -6.72 19.81
CA HIS A 123 12.37 -5.96 20.25
C HIS A 123 11.44 -6.80 21.14
N THR A 124 11.17 -8.06 20.77
CA THR A 124 10.33 -8.95 21.59
C THR A 124 10.92 -9.18 22.98
N GLN A 125 12.23 -9.39 23.07
CA GLN A 125 12.92 -9.57 24.35
C GLN A 125 12.92 -8.28 25.18
N LEU A 126 13.16 -7.13 24.53
CA LEU A 126 13.14 -5.83 25.20
C LEU A 126 11.73 -5.50 25.73
N SER A 127 10.69 -5.78 24.93
CA SER A 127 9.29 -5.57 25.35
C SER A 127 8.83 -6.52 26.45
N ALA A 128 9.45 -7.69 26.58
CA ALA A 128 9.22 -8.60 27.69
C ALA A 128 9.97 -8.17 28.96
N ALA A 129 11.15 -7.57 28.81
CA ALA A 129 11.98 -7.11 29.91
C ALA A 129 11.51 -5.76 30.49
N TYR A 130 10.99 -4.86 29.66
CA TYR A 130 10.43 -3.58 30.09
C TYR A 130 8.92 -3.62 29.87
N THR A 131 8.13 -3.39 30.93
CA THR A 131 6.68 -3.15 30.85
C THR A 131 6.41 -1.82 30.14
N LEU A 132 6.65 -1.81 28.84
CA LEU A 132 6.31 -0.70 27.97
C LEU A 132 4.79 -0.47 28.10
N PRO A 133 4.34 0.77 28.35
CA PRO A 133 2.94 1.10 28.32
C PRO A 133 2.37 0.60 27.01
N HIS A 134 1.44 -0.36 27.10
CA HIS A 134 0.79 -0.89 25.92
C HIS A 134 0.10 0.30 25.24
N ALA A 135 0.31 0.43 23.93
CA ALA A 135 -0.33 1.49 23.16
C ALA A 135 -1.80 1.49 23.51
N THR A 136 -2.29 2.61 24.07
CA THR A 136 -3.68 2.76 24.44
C THR A 136 -4.52 2.40 23.23
N LEU A 137 -5.50 1.51 23.43
CA LEU A 137 -6.44 1.17 22.38
C LEU A 137 -7.17 2.47 22.06
N LEU A 138 -6.81 3.08 20.94
CA LEU A 138 -7.52 4.27 20.49
C LEU A 138 -8.84 3.76 19.96
N GLU A 139 -9.92 4.02 20.70
CA GLU A 139 -11.27 3.79 20.19
C GLU A 139 -11.34 4.46 18.81
N PRO A 140 -11.68 3.72 17.75
CA PRO A 140 -11.72 4.29 16.42
C PRO A 140 -12.76 5.41 16.41
N ALA A 141 -12.33 6.67 16.43
CA ALA A 141 -13.20 7.85 16.41
C ALA A 141 -14.15 7.90 15.18
N LEU A 142 -13.97 6.98 14.23
CA LEU A 142 -14.87 6.76 13.10
C LEU A 142 -16.14 5.96 13.45
N THR A 143 -16.24 5.35 14.64
CA THR A 143 -17.46 4.64 15.10
C THR A 143 -18.44 5.56 15.81
N THR A 144 -18.02 6.76 16.22
CA THR A 144 -18.95 7.78 16.69
C THR A 144 -19.79 8.27 15.51
N SER A 145 -21.05 7.86 15.48
CA SER A 145 -22.10 8.27 14.53
C SER A 145 -22.43 9.76 14.70
N ASN A 146 -21.47 10.61 14.34
CA ASN A 146 -21.65 12.05 14.28
C ASN A 146 -22.08 12.42 12.86
N THR A 147 -22.90 13.45 12.68
CA THR A 147 -23.39 13.88 11.36
C THR A 147 -22.22 14.13 10.38
N TRP A 148 -21.08 14.56 10.91
CA TRP A 148 -19.83 14.78 10.18
C TRP A 148 -19.20 13.49 9.63
N THR A 149 -19.20 12.37 10.37
CA THR A 149 -18.63 11.11 9.87
C THR A 149 -19.47 10.55 8.73
N ILE A 150 -20.81 10.63 8.83
CA ILE A 150 -21.72 10.24 7.75
C ILE A 150 -21.51 11.11 6.51
N ALA A 151 -21.36 12.43 6.67
CA ALA A 151 -21.12 13.35 5.57
C ALA A 151 -19.77 13.10 4.87
N LEU A 152 -18.70 12.84 5.64
CA LEU A 152 -17.38 12.52 5.09
C LEU A 152 -17.39 11.18 4.35
N VAL A 153 -18.04 10.16 4.90
CA VAL A 153 -18.21 8.85 4.23
C VAL A 153 -19.03 9.01 2.97
N GLY A 154 -20.14 9.76 3.00
CA GLY A 154 -20.97 10.05 1.83
C GLY A 154 -20.18 10.78 0.73
N ALA A 155 -19.42 11.82 1.08
CA ALA A 155 -18.56 12.54 0.14
C ALA A 155 -17.48 11.63 -0.47
N LEU A 156 -16.89 10.75 0.35
CA LEU A 156 -15.90 9.77 -0.09
C LEU A 156 -16.50 8.74 -1.06
N TRP A 157 -17.71 8.26 -0.79
CA TRP A 157 -18.46 7.40 -1.70
C TRP A 157 -18.80 8.08 -3.03
N ILE A 158 -19.27 9.34 -2.99
CA ILE A 158 -19.55 10.12 -4.20
C ILE A 158 -18.27 10.28 -5.03
N TRP A 159 -17.14 10.60 -4.38
CA TRP A 159 -15.85 10.72 -5.06
C TRP A 159 -15.39 9.40 -5.68
N VAL A 160 -15.51 8.29 -4.93
CA VAL A 160 -15.17 6.93 -5.37
C VAL A 160 -16.02 6.52 -6.58
N ILE A 161 -17.34 6.72 -6.54
CA ILE A 161 -18.26 6.41 -7.66
C ILE A 161 -17.95 7.29 -8.87
N ARG A 162 -17.71 8.58 -8.66
CA ARG A 162 -17.41 9.53 -9.74
C ARG A 162 -16.09 9.18 -10.42
N GLU A 163 -15.09 8.76 -9.67
CA GLU A 163 -13.84 8.34 -10.30
C GLU A 163 -13.94 6.94 -10.91
N GLY A 164 -14.58 5.98 -10.24
CA GLY A 164 -14.82 4.65 -10.80
C GLY A 164 -15.54 4.75 -12.15
N SER A 165 -16.55 5.62 -12.24
CA SER A 165 -17.25 5.90 -13.49
C SER A 165 -16.40 6.65 -14.51
N ARG A 166 -15.54 7.60 -14.12
CA ARG A 166 -14.55 8.22 -15.03
C ARG A 166 -13.58 7.18 -15.60
N LEU A 167 -13.02 6.33 -14.74
CA LEU A 167 -12.11 5.24 -15.12
C LEU A 167 -12.81 4.24 -16.04
N TRP A 168 -14.03 3.84 -15.71
CA TRP A 168 -14.85 2.94 -16.53
C TRP A 168 -15.20 3.53 -17.89
N ARG A 169 -15.56 4.81 -17.96
CA ARG A 169 -15.83 5.52 -19.22
C ARG A 169 -14.57 5.71 -20.07
N SER A 170 -13.41 5.88 -19.43
CA SER A 170 -12.12 5.95 -20.11
C SER A 170 -11.55 4.59 -20.51
N ARG A 171 -12.16 3.49 -20.04
CA ARG A 171 -11.77 2.12 -20.38
C ARG A 171 -12.07 1.89 -21.85
N ARG A 172 -11.02 1.84 -22.68
CA ARG A 172 -11.13 1.47 -24.09
C ARG A 172 -11.85 0.12 -24.16
N ARG A 173 -13.02 0.08 -24.80
CA ARG A 173 -13.95 -1.07 -24.88
C ARG A 173 -13.36 -2.38 -25.47
N HIS A 174 -12.11 -2.37 -25.93
CA HIS A 174 -11.52 -3.47 -26.72
C HIS A 174 -10.43 -4.29 -26.03
N THR A 175 -10.13 -4.08 -24.74
CA THR A 175 -9.14 -4.93 -24.04
C THR A 175 -9.84 -5.90 -23.10
N PRO A 176 -9.94 -7.21 -23.43
CA PRO A 176 -10.53 -8.20 -22.55
C PRO A 176 -9.77 -8.28 -21.22
N TRP A 177 -10.51 -8.42 -20.12
CA TRP A 177 -9.96 -8.40 -18.77
C TRP A 177 -8.89 -9.47 -18.51
N TRP A 178 -8.99 -10.62 -19.19
CA TRP A 178 -8.00 -11.70 -19.14
C TRP A 178 -6.63 -11.32 -19.73
N GLN A 179 -6.58 -10.37 -20.66
CA GLN A 179 -5.31 -9.84 -21.19
C GLN A 179 -4.67 -8.85 -20.21
N LEU A 180 -5.46 -8.10 -19.45
CA LEU A 180 -4.93 -7.25 -18.37
C LEU A 180 -4.33 -8.09 -17.23
N MET A 181 -4.97 -9.20 -16.86
CA MET A 181 -4.46 -10.10 -15.81
C MET A 181 -3.20 -10.87 -16.25
N ARG A 182 -3.00 -11.09 -17.55
CA ARG A 182 -1.83 -11.78 -18.12
C ARG A 182 -0.67 -10.87 -18.49
N ALA A 183 -0.76 -9.56 -18.24
CA ALA A 183 0.38 -8.67 -18.48
C ALA A 183 1.52 -9.01 -17.51
N ASP A 184 2.70 -9.34 -18.04
CA ASP A 184 3.89 -9.74 -17.25
C ASP A 184 4.47 -8.64 -16.39
N ARG A 185 4.20 -7.39 -16.73
CA ARG A 185 4.43 -6.23 -15.88
C ARG A 185 3.20 -5.34 -15.97
N TYR A 186 2.55 -5.09 -14.84
CA TYR A 186 1.73 -3.89 -14.70
C TYR A 186 2.70 -2.71 -14.74
N ARG A 187 3.08 -2.28 -15.95
CA ARG A 187 3.67 -0.95 -16.15
C ARG A 187 2.62 0.01 -15.63
N LEU A 188 2.83 0.52 -14.43
CA LEU A 188 2.12 1.64 -13.83
C LEU A 188 2.19 2.79 -14.84
N SER A 189 1.20 2.87 -15.72
CA SER A 189 0.67 4.02 -16.47
C SER A 189 1.65 5.09 -17.01
N ASP A 190 2.95 4.85 -17.12
CA ASP A 190 3.93 5.93 -17.34
C ASP A 190 3.89 6.45 -18.79
N GLU A 191 3.54 5.61 -19.76
CA GLU A 191 3.60 6.04 -21.17
C GLU A 191 2.38 6.87 -21.63
N ARG A 192 1.24 6.85 -20.92
CA ARG A 192 0.04 7.64 -21.31
C ARG A 192 -0.29 8.80 -20.38
N ALA A 193 0.24 8.83 -19.15
CA ALA A 193 0.13 9.99 -18.27
C ALA A 193 1.17 11.06 -18.63
N GLN A 194 2.38 10.67 -19.08
CA GLN A 194 3.39 11.61 -19.56
C GLN A 194 2.98 12.32 -20.86
N ALA A 195 2.22 11.66 -21.73
CA ALA A 195 1.71 12.27 -22.97
C ALA A 195 0.68 13.40 -22.74
N ARG A 196 0.18 13.60 -21.51
CA ARG A 196 -0.82 14.63 -21.19
C ARG A 196 -0.29 15.81 -20.37
N VAL A 197 0.98 15.78 -19.97
CA VAL A 197 1.66 16.87 -19.21
C VAL A 197 2.92 17.34 -19.95
N ALA A 198 3.01 17.12 -21.26
CA ALA A 198 3.92 17.88 -22.10
C ALA A 198 3.26 19.25 -22.37
N PRO A 199 3.87 20.38 -21.97
CA PRO A 199 3.50 21.66 -22.55
C PRO A 199 3.81 21.60 -24.04
N CYS A 200 2.94 22.21 -24.85
CA CYS A 200 3.19 22.43 -26.27
C CYS A 200 4.61 23.00 -26.50
N GLY A 201 5.38 22.36 -27.38
CA GLY A 201 6.58 22.96 -27.98
C GLY A 201 7.80 22.05 -28.05
N HIS A 202 7.93 21.26 -29.11
CA HIS A 202 8.93 21.54 -30.14
C HIS A 202 8.80 20.57 -31.32
N THR A 203 8.84 21.18 -32.48
CA THR A 203 8.83 20.67 -33.85
C THR A 203 10.13 19.98 -34.24
N GLY A 204 10.02 18.95 -35.10
CA GLY A 204 11.08 18.46 -35.99
C GLY A 204 12.15 17.58 -35.32
N ALA A 205 12.80 16.62 -35.98
CA ALA A 205 12.77 16.19 -37.36
C ALA A 205 13.39 14.77 -37.43
N ARG A 206 13.26 14.20 -38.63
CA ARG A 206 13.66 12.87 -39.10
C ARG A 206 15.05 12.37 -38.65
N THR A 207 15.08 11.05 -38.51
CA THR A 207 16.13 10.08 -38.90
C THR A 207 17.12 10.59 -39.95
N PRO A 208 18.33 10.05 -39.96
CA PRO A 208 18.55 8.84 -40.79
C PRO A 208 18.80 7.56 -39.97
#